data_AF-X8HXK4-F1
#
_entry.id   AF-X8HXK4-F1
#
_cell.length_a   1.000
_cell.length_b   1.000
_cell.length_c   1.000
_cell.angle_alpha   90.00
_cell.angle_beta   90.00
_cell.angle_gamma   90.00
#
_symmetry.space_group_name_H-M   'P 1'
#
loop_
_entity.id
_entity.type
_entity.pdbx_description
1 polymer ?
#
loop_
_entity_poly.entity_id
_entity_poly.type
_entity_poly.pdbx_seq_one_letter_code
_entity_poly.pdbx_strand_id
1 'polypeptide(L)'
;MDKNYKITLSKEVARECAWGVLAKISKIEDNIEKSLLLEIINKEFGDKIQDLPKMTEKDVENFEVIIQFLNNVFNKMQGEN
;
A
#
# COMPACT_ATOMS: atom_id res chain seq x y z
N MET A 1 -9.78 -7.80 -24.53
CA MET A 1 -8.69 -7.82 -23.53
C MET A 1 -8.95 -9.00 -22.61
N ASP A 2 -7.98 -9.92 -22.49
CA ASP A 2 -8.11 -11.15 -21.69
C ASP A 2 -8.32 -10.83 -20.19
N LYS A 3 -9.21 -11.58 -19.52
CA LYS A 3 -9.49 -11.44 -18.09
C LYS A 3 -8.23 -11.68 -17.25
N ASN A 4 -7.41 -12.66 -17.64
CA ASN A 4 -6.14 -12.95 -16.94
C ASN A 4 -5.13 -11.81 -17.07
N TYR A 5 -5.11 -11.15 -18.23
CA TYR A 5 -4.31 -9.95 -18.44
C TYR A 5 -4.76 -8.80 -17.52
N LYS A 6 -6.08 -8.55 -17.42
CA LYS A 6 -6.62 -7.47 -16.58
C LYS A 6 -6.28 -7.63 -15.11
N ILE A 7 -6.48 -8.83 -14.55
CA ILE A 7 -6.18 -9.08 -13.12
C ILE A 7 -4.67 -9.00 -12.85
N THR A 8 -3.84 -9.46 -13.79
CA THR A 8 -2.38 -9.33 -13.66
C THR A 8 -1.97 -7.86 -13.64
N LEU A 9 -2.50 -7.05 -14.55
CA LEU A 9 -2.23 -5.62 -14.60
C LEU A 9 -2.70 -4.91 -13.32
N SER A 10 -3.90 -5.20 -12.82
CA SER A 10 -4.41 -4.61 -11.58
C SER A 10 -3.54 -4.99 -10.37
N LYS A 11 -3.06 -6.23 -10.29
CA LYS A 11 -2.06 -6.62 -9.28
C LYS A 11 -0.76 -5.82 -9.40
N GLU A 12 -0.19 -5.68 -10.60
CA GLU A 12 1.04 -4.87 -10.75
C GLU A 12 0.84 -3.42 -10.31
N VAL A 13 -0.27 -2.79 -10.72
CA VAL A 13 -0.61 -1.42 -10.32
C VAL A 13 -0.76 -1.31 -8.79
N ALA A 14 -1.52 -2.22 -8.17
CA ALA A 14 -1.70 -2.23 -6.72
C ALA A 14 -0.37 -2.43 -5.97
N ARG A 15 0.54 -3.26 -6.50
CA ARG A 15 1.87 -3.47 -5.92
C ARG A 15 2.69 -2.19 -5.92
N GLU A 16 2.79 -1.51 -7.06
CA GLU A 16 3.52 -0.25 -7.18
C GLU A 16 2.96 0.84 -6.25
N CYS A 17 1.63 0.98 -6.22
CA CYS A 17 0.99 1.94 -5.32
C CYS A 17 1.23 1.60 -3.84
N ALA A 18 1.26 0.31 -3.47
CA ALA A 18 1.55 -0.14 -2.12
C ALA A 18 3.02 0.10 -1.72
N TRP A 19 3.97 -0.12 -2.62
CA TRP A 19 5.37 0.28 -2.38
C TRP A 19 5.50 1.78 -2.15
N GLY A 20 4.72 2.59 -2.88
CA GLY A 20 4.63 4.04 -2.64
C GLY A 20 4.17 4.39 -1.22
N VAL A 21 3.23 3.63 -0.65
CA VAL A 21 2.79 3.79 0.74
C VAL A 21 3.93 3.46 1.72
N LEU A 22 4.62 2.33 1.53
CA LEU A 22 5.74 1.94 2.39
C LEU A 22 6.87 2.97 2.37
N ALA A 23 7.20 3.53 1.20
CA ALA A 23 8.21 4.58 1.08
C ALA A 23 7.82 5.86 1.86
N LYS A 24 6.52 6.19 1.92
CA LYS A 24 6.04 7.32 2.72
C LYS A 24 6.15 7.05 4.22
N ILE A 25 5.89 5.83 4.67
CA ILE A 25 6.10 5.44 6.06
C ILE A 25 7.56 5.67 6.45
N SER A 26 8.51 5.16 5.65
CA SER A 26 9.94 5.38 5.91
C SER A 26 10.30 6.86 6.00
N LYS A 27 9.81 7.69 5.07
CA LYS A 27 10.03 9.15 5.12
C LYS A 27 9.45 9.82 6.37
N ILE A 28 8.30 9.34 6.86
CA ILE A 28 7.70 9.87 8.09
C ILE A 28 8.55 9.46 9.30
N GLU A 29 9.01 8.21 9.35
CA GLU A 29 9.90 7.70 10.41
C GLU A 29 11.28 8.36 10.40
N ASP A 30 11.75 8.88 9.28
CA ASP A 30 12.99 9.68 9.23
C ASP A 30 12.83 11.07 9.87
N ASN A 31 11.60 11.62 9.86
CA ASN A 31 11.29 12.97 10.34
C ASN A 31 10.69 12.99 11.77
N ILE A 32 10.19 11.87 12.26
CA ILE A 32 9.54 11.71 13.56
C ILE A 32 10.29 10.63 14.34
N GLU A 33 10.36 10.73 15.66
CA GLU A 33 10.83 9.61 16.49
C GLU A 33 10.06 8.32 16.13
N LYS A 34 10.77 7.18 16.14
CA LYS A 34 10.22 5.88 15.75
C LYS A 34 8.85 5.65 16.40
N SER A 35 7.83 5.43 15.57
CA SER A 35 6.46 5.22 16.01
C SER A 35 6.13 3.73 15.95
N LEU A 36 5.77 3.15 17.10
CA LEU A 36 5.30 1.76 17.16
C LEU A 36 4.08 1.52 16.24
N LEU A 37 3.24 2.53 16.07
CA LEU A 37 2.09 2.45 15.15
C LEU A 37 2.55 2.31 13.69
N LEU A 38 3.56 3.10 13.27
CA LEU A 38 4.09 3.04 11.91
C LEU A 38 4.81 1.73 11.63
N GLU A 39 5.54 1.20 12.62
CA GLU A 39 6.20 -0.10 12.53
C GLU A 39 5.19 -1.24 12.33
N ILE A 40 4.10 -1.26 13.12
CA ILE A 40 3.04 -2.25 12.98
C ILE A 40 2.36 -2.15 11.61
N ILE A 41 2.04 -0.93 11.15
CA ILE A 41 1.43 -0.73 9.83
C ILE A 41 2.37 -1.20 8.72
N ASN A 42 3.65 -0.85 8.79
CA ASN A 42 4.66 -1.25 7.80
C ASN A 42 4.72 -2.78 7.66
N LYS A 43 4.79 -3.49 8.79
CA LYS A 43 4.82 -4.96 8.80
C LYS A 43 3.53 -5.57 8.24
N GLU A 44 2.37 -5.25 8.82
CA GLU A 44 1.09 -5.84 8.41
C GLU A 44 0.75 -5.53 6.95
N PHE A 45 1.09 -4.32 6.49
CA PHE A 45 0.88 -3.91 5.11
C PHE A 45 1.89 -4.58 4.16
N GLY A 46 3.15 -4.70 4.56
CA GLY A 46 4.18 -5.44 3.83
C GLY A 46 3.79 -6.89 3.60
N ASP A 47 3.27 -7.57 4.62
CA ASP A 47 2.78 -8.95 4.53
C ASP A 47 1.61 -9.06 3.52
N LYS A 48 0.68 -8.10 3.53
CA LYS A 48 -0.40 -8.03 2.53
C LYS A 48 0.12 -7.88 1.09
N ILE A 49 1.18 -7.11 0.86
CA ILE A 49 1.79 -6.97 -0.47
C ILE A 49 2.36 -8.31 -0.95
N GLN A 50 2.95 -9.10 -0.05
CA GLN A 50 3.49 -10.42 -0.39
C GLN A 50 2.39 -11.41 -0.80
N ASP A 51 1.17 -11.27 -0.27
CA ASP A 51 0.02 -12.11 -0.60
C ASP A 51 -0.71 -11.69 -1.89
N LEU A 52 -0.41 -10.51 -2.44
CA LEU A 52 -1.02 -9.98 -3.66
C LEU A 52 -1.06 -10.97 -4.86
N PRO A 53 -0.02 -11.79 -5.14
CA PRO A 53 -0.09 -12.77 -6.22
C PRO A 53 -1.25 -13.76 -6.08
N LYS A 54 -1.65 -14.09 -4.83
CA LYS A 54 -2.71 -15.05 -4.50
C LYS A 54 -4.11 -14.43 -4.47
N MET A 55 -4.20 -13.10 -4.50
CA MET A 55 -5.46 -12.37 -4.37
C MET A 55 -6.39 -12.58 -5.57
N THR A 56 -7.69 -12.63 -5.32
CA THR A 56 -8.73 -12.55 -6.34
C THR A 56 -8.94 -11.10 -6.81
N GLU A 57 -9.72 -10.89 -7.88
CA GLU A 57 -10.06 -9.55 -8.38
C GLU A 57 -10.69 -8.68 -7.28
N LYS A 58 -11.64 -9.24 -6.53
CA LYS A 58 -12.28 -8.56 -5.39
C LYS A 58 -11.31 -8.25 -4.24
N ASP A 59 -10.34 -9.14 -4.00
CA ASP A 59 -9.33 -8.89 -2.97
C ASP A 59 -8.40 -7.73 -3.37
N VAL A 60 -8.06 -7.63 -4.66
CA VAL A 60 -7.25 -6.51 -5.19
C VAL A 60 -8.03 -5.19 -5.09
N GLU A 61 -9.32 -5.16 -5.46
CA GLU A 61 -10.17 -3.97 -5.28
C GLU A 61 -10.21 -3.50 -3.82
N ASN A 62 -10.38 -4.44 -2.87
CA ASN A 62 -10.34 -4.12 -1.44
C ASN A 62 -8.96 -3.60 -1.01
N PHE A 63 -7.89 -4.15 -1.57
CA PHE A 63 -6.53 -3.71 -1.26
C PHE A 63 -6.24 -2.31 -1.81
N GLU A 64 -6.74 -1.97 -3.00
CA GLU A 64 -6.65 -0.64 -3.57
C GLU A 64 -7.32 0.42 -2.68
N VAL A 65 -8.49 0.12 -2.09
CA VAL A 65 -9.14 1.02 -1.13
C VAL A 65 -8.27 1.25 0.11
N ILE A 66 -7.59 0.22 0.62
CA ILE A 66 -6.67 0.33 1.76
C ILE A 66 -5.45 1.18 1.37
N ILE A 67 -4.87 0.95 0.20
CA ILE A 67 -3.74 1.74 -0.34
C ILE A 67 -4.12 3.22 -0.40
N GLN A 68 -5.29 3.55 -0.95
CA GLN A 68 -5.76 4.93 -1.07
C GLN A 68 -5.97 5.58 0.30
N PHE A 69 -6.58 4.86 1.24
CA PHE A 69 -6.75 5.35 2.61
C PHE A 69 -5.41 5.69 3.26
N LEU A 70 -4.44 4.75 3.23
CA LEU A 70 -3.12 4.95 3.82
C LEU A 70 -2.34 6.06 3.13
N ASN A 71 -2.38 6.13 1.79
CA ASN A 71 -1.77 7.23 1.05
C ASN A 71 -2.31 8.60 1.48
N ASN A 72 -3.63 8.72 1.65
CA ASN A 72 -4.24 9.98 2.09
C ASN A 72 -3.84 10.35 3.53
N VAL A 73 -3.74 9.36 4.43
CA VAL A 73 -3.27 9.57 5.80
C VAL A 73 -1.83 10.06 5.79
N PHE A 74 -0.94 9.37 5.07
CA PHE A 74 0.48 9.70 5.08
C PHE A 74 0.82 10.99 4.33
N ASN A 75 0.12 11.32 3.24
CA ASN A 75 0.24 12.64 2.59
C ASN A 75 -0.04 13.78 3.59
N LYS A 76 -1.13 13.66 4.36
CA LYS A 76 -1.47 14.64 5.41
C LYS A 76 -0.41 14.74 6.49
N MET A 77 0.18 13.61 6.90
CA MET A 77 1.29 13.59 7.87
C MET A 77 2.56 14.26 7.33
N GLN A 78 2.78 14.22 6.02
CA GLN A 78 3.92 14.86 5.34
C GLN A 78 3.68 16.32 4.96
N GLY A 79 2.45 16.84 5.13
CA GLY A 79 2.07 18.19 4.72
C GLY A 79 1.85 18.35 3.21
N GLU A 80 1.70 17.24 2.47
CA GLU A 80 1.38 17.23 1.05
C GLU A 80 -0.16 17.25 0.86
N ASN A 81 -0.68 18.25 0.15
CA ASN A 81 -2.10 18.40 -0.22
C ASN A 81 -2.35 18.04 -1.69
#